data_AF-A0AAW9DNI8-F1
#
_entry.id   AF-A0AAW9DNI8-F1
#
_cell.length_a   1.000
_cell.length_b   1.000
_cell.length_c   1.000
_cell.angle_alpha   90.00
_cell.angle_beta   90.00
_cell.angle_gamma   90.00
#
_symmetry.space_group_name_H-M   'P 1'
#
loop_
_entity.id
_entity.type
_entity.pdbx_description
1 polymer ?
#
loop_
_entity_poly.entity_id
_entity_poly.type
_entity_poly.pdbx_seq_one_letter_code
_entity_poly.pdbx_strand_id
1 'polypeptide(L)'
;MSQRPRGTTLAEFLPLGTAERKLLTAVAAGEIAQFETALPILSDETNTIRAEYIRFLAVGGDENTPIHEKGICISGGCIIGLLDLQCTSINFGILLLNCRIFEEIILNDSTVVGLLNFQGSSIAGLKADRIRCSAGLFLRNGFLSRGEVRLLGAHIVGDFNCRHGFFIEGPTGISINADGIDVSGSIYFDDGFVAAGAVRLLSAKIGGSVSCRRGVFNNQLAMDGINVRRNVDIDQEFVAAGEVRLLGAHIQGDLSCRLGFFKSAGIALNCQSMRVNGILFLDEIRVPNGIIFLGQAAVRTFSDDNNSATTQRIIDGFTYSTLESPRSSDADACIRWLETQIVVDNPQINLATTFRPQPWLCLTQLRHFALHAREKVAEFREFLNGQTKCGAKHVRLAGIG
;
A
#
# COMPACT_ATOMS: atom_id res chain seq x y z
N MET A 1 -15.84 -42.36 -25.57
CA MET A 1 -16.19 -41.21 -24.71
C MET A 1 -14.89 -40.57 -24.26
N SER A 2 -14.60 -39.35 -24.69
CA SER A 2 -13.46 -38.58 -24.16
C SER A 2 -13.72 -38.31 -22.68
N GLN A 3 -12.80 -38.71 -21.79
CA GLN A 3 -12.89 -38.34 -20.38
C GLN A 3 -12.92 -36.81 -20.27
N ARG A 4 -14.02 -36.25 -19.74
CA ARG A 4 -14.11 -34.83 -19.41
C ARG A 4 -13.39 -34.58 -18.07
N PRO A 5 -12.83 -33.38 -17.86
CA PRO A 5 -12.36 -32.98 -16.54
C PRO A 5 -13.50 -33.06 -15.51
N ARG A 6 -13.19 -33.39 -14.25
CA ARG A 6 -14.18 -33.39 -13.16
C ARG A 6 -14.72 -31.98 -12.89
N GLY A 7 -15.92 -31.90 -12.33
CA GLY A 7 -16.63 -30.68 -11.96
C GLY A 7 -17.08 -29.86 -13.17
N THR A 8 -17.39 -30.51 -14.29
CA THR A 8 -17.78 -29.83 -15.54
C THR A 8 -19.23 -30.05 -15.94
N THR A 9 -19.99 -30.85 -15.17
CA THR A 9 -21.41 -31.10 -15.43
C THR A 9 -22.25 -30.96 -14.16
N LEU A 10 -23.50 -30.50 -14.31
CA LEU A 10 -24.42 -30.33 -13.18
C LEU A 10 -24.68 -31.66 -12.45
N ALA A 11 -24.66 -32.77 -13.18
CA ALA A 11 -24.88 -34.11 -12.65
C ALA A 11 -23.88 -34.51 -11.56
N GLU A 12 -22.65 -34.00 -11.60
CA GLU A 12 -21.62 -34.28 -10.58
C GLU A 12 -21.94 -33.65 -9.22
N PHE A 13 -22.85 -32.68 -9.18
CA PHE A 13 -23.25 -31.98 -7.96
C PHE A 13 -24.61 -32.43 -7.43
N LEU A 14 -25.30 -33.37 -8.09
CA LEU A 14 -26.60 -33.86 -7.61
C LEU A 14 -26.46 -34.80 -6.39
N PRO A 15 -27.42 -34.78 -5.45
CA PRO A 15 -28.53 -33.83 -5.35
C PRO A 15 -28.05 -32.45 -4.88
N LEU A 16 -28.62 -31.38 -5.44
CA LEU A 16 -28.35 -30.02 -4.97
C LEU A 16 -28.99 -29.77 -3.60
N GLY A 17 -28.34 -28.97 -2.76
CA GLY A 17 -28.94 -28.42 -1.55
C GLY A 17 -30.02 -27.37 -1.85
N THR A 18 -30.72 -26.89 -0.81
CA THR A 18 -31.72 -25.82 -0.94
C THR A 18 -31.07 -24.52 -1.41
N ALA A 19 -29.92 -24.15 -0.85
CA ALA A 19 -29.19 -22.96 -1.25
C ALA A 19 -28.69 -23.04 -2.71
N GLU A 20 -28.17 -24.18 -3.12
CA GLU A 20 -27.64 -24.40 -4.47
C GLU A 20 -28.74 -24.37 -5.55
N ARG A 21 -29.94 -24.92 -5.26
CA ARG A 21 -31.11 -24.78 -6.16
C ARG A 21 -31.51 -23.32 -6.35
N LYS A 22 -31.49 -22.54 -5.26
CA LYS A 22 -31.78 -21.10 -5.32
C LYS A 22 -30.71 -20.37 -6.15
N LEU A 23 -29.43 -20.70 -5.92
CA LEU A 23 -28.33 -20.15 -6.70
C LEU A 23 -28.47 -20.47 -8.19
N LEU A 24 -28.77 -21.72 -8.55
CA LEU A 24 -28.99 -22.15 -9.94
C LEU A 24 -30.06 -21.31 -10.65
N THR A 25 -31.17 -21.05 -9.95
CA THR A 25 -32.26 -20.22 -10.48
C THR A 25 -31.82 -18.76 -10.66
N ALA A 26 -31.10 -18.21 -9.67
CA ALA A 26 -30.65 -16.82 -9.68
C ALA A 26 -29.60 -16.55 -10.78
N VAL A 27 -28.62 -17.45 -10.98
CA VAL A 27 -27.58 -17.26 -12.01
C VAL A 27 -28.15 -17.34 -13.43
N ALA A 28 -29.18 -18.16 -13.65
CA ALA A 28 -29.88 -18.22 -14.93
C ALA A 28 -30.70 -16.93 -15.20
N ALA A 29 -31.29 -16.35 -14.14
CA ALA A 29 -32.08 -15.12 -14.23
C ALA A 29 -31.25 -13.83 -14.18
N GLY A 30 -29.96 -13.90 -13.83
CA GLY A 30 -29.12 -12.72 -13.59
C GLY A 30 -29.54 -11.94 -12.35
N GLU A 31 -30.02 -12.65 -11.33
CA GLU A 31 -30.49 -12.11 -10.06
C GLU A 31 -29.50 -12.40 -8.92
N ILE A 32 -29.69 -11.73 -7.78
CA ILE A 32 -28.91 -11.99 -6.57
C ILE A 32 -29.49 -13.20 -5.85
N ALA A 33 -28.67 -14.21 -5.61
CA ALA A 33 -28.99 -15.30 -4.69
C ALA A 33 -28.90 -14.78 -3.25
N GLN A 34 -29.99 -14.17 -2.77
CA GLN A 34 -30.09 -13.56 -1.44
C GLN A 34 -30.40 -14.60 -0.36
N PHE A 35 -29.49 -14.86 0.57
CA PHE A 35 -29.70 -15.76 1.71
C PHE A 35 -29.86 -14.97 3.00
N GLU A 36 -28.88 -14.13 3.31
CA GLU A 36 -28.85 -13.25 4.48
C GLU A 36 -28.42 -11.84 4.09
N THR A 37 -28.91 -10.85 4.84
CA THR A 37 -28.57 -9.44 4.60
C THR A 37 -27.22 -9.05 5.22
N ALA A 38 -26.84 -9.72 6.32
CA ALA A 38 -25.58 -9.54 7.02
C ALA A 38 -24.73 -10.82 6.94
N LEU A 39 -23.47 -10.73 7.40
CA LEU A 39 -22.55 -11.87 7.44
C LEU A 39 -23.16 -13.01 8.30
N PRO A 40 -23.39 -14.22 7.74
CA PRO A 40 -23.96 -15.33 8.49
C PRO A 40 -23.09 -15.74 9.67
N ILE A 41 -23.74 -16.08 10.78
CA ILE A 41 -23.09 -16.65 11.97
C ILE A 41 -23.11 -18.18 11.91
N LEU A 42 -24.23 -18.76 11.46
CA LEU A 42 -24.46 -20.20 11.37
C LEU A 42 -24.61 -20.63 9.90
N SER A 43 -24.19 -21.86 9.61
CA SER A 43 -24.39 -22.53 8.33
C SER A 43 -25.46 -23.63 8.48
N ASP A 44 -26.45 -23.62 7.59
CA ASP A 44 -27.47 -24.67 7.47
C ASP A 44 -27.79 -24.98 5.99
N GLU A 45 -28.74 -25.87 5.73
CA GLU A 45 -29.09 -26.29 4.36
C GLU A 45 -29.63 -25.17 3.45
N THR A 46 -30.11 -24.07 4.04
CA THR A 46 -30.74 -22.95 3.32
C THR A 46 -29.74 -21.91 2.85
N ASN A 47 -28.55 -21.84 3.47
CA ASN A 47 -27.50 -20.88 3.12
C ASN A 47 -26.13 -21.50 2.77
N THR A 48 -25.98 -22.83 2.85
CA THR A 48 -24.71 -23.53 2.57
C THR A 48 -24.56 -23.92 1.10
N ILE A 49 -23.46 -23.50 0.47
CA ILE A 49 -23.14 -23.76 -0.94
C ILE A 49 -21.74 -24.39 -1.02
N ARG A 50 -21.59 -25.45 -1.81
CA ARG A 50 -20.27 -26.04 -2.05
C ARG A 50 -19.43 -25.14 -2.96
N ALA A 51 -18.17 -24.89 -2.59
CA ALA A 51 -17.25 -24.08 -3.38
C ALA A 51 -16.97 -24.67 -4.76
N GLU A 52 -16.88 -26.00 -4.88
CA GLU A 52 -16.75 -26.70 -6.16
C GLU A 52 -17.93 -26.45 -7.11
N TYR A 53 -19.14 -26.24 -6.56
CA TYR A 53 -20.32 -25.89 -7.35
C TYR A 53 -20.22 -24.46 -7.87
N ILE A 54 -19.79 -23.50 -7.03
CA ILE A 54 -19.50 -22.13 -7.47
C ILE A 54 -18.43 -22.12 -8.57
N ARG A 55 -17.38 -22.95 -8.43
CA ARG A 55 -16.35 -23.12 -9.45
C ARG A 55 -16.95 -23.59 -10.79
N PHE A 56 -17.81 -24.60 -10.76
CA PHE A 56 -18.50 -25.10 -11.96
C PHE A 56 -19.31 -23.97 -12.65
N LEU A 57 -20.05 -23.18 -11.88
CA LEU A 57 -20.78 -22.03 -12.42
C LEU A 57 -19.80 -20.97 -12.98
N ALA A 58 -18.70 -20.69 -12.28
CA ALA A 58 -17.74 -19.64 -12.65
C ALA A 58 -17.03 -19.91 -13.98
N VAL A 59 -16.82 -21.19 -14.33
CA VAL A 59 -16.24 -21.59 -15.63
C VAL A 59 -17.28 -21.71 -16.75
N GLY A 60 -18.54 -21.33 -16.48
CA GLY A 60 -19.60 -21.21 -17.48
C GLY A 60 -20.72 -22.24 -17.41
N GLY A 61 -20.71 -23.16 -16.43
CA GLY A 61 -21.72 -24.20 -16.31
C GLY A 61 -21.69 -25.23 -17.45
N ASP A 62 -22.82 -25.90 -17.67
CA ASP A 62 -23.06 -26.82 -18.79
C ASP A 62 -24.34 -26.43 -19.56
N GLU A 63 -24.73 -27.22 -20.57
CA GLU A 63 -25.91 -26.94 -21.39
C GLU A 63 -27.22 -26.81 -20.59
N ASN A 64 -27.29 -27.44 -19.41
CA ASN A 64 -28.44 -27.38 -18.51
C ASN A 64 -28.30 -26.28 -17.45
N THR A 65 -27.18 -25.56 -17.45
CA THR A 65 -26.82 -24.55 -16.46
C THR A 65 -26.29 -23.29 -17.15
N PRO A 66 -27.10 -22.62 -17.98
CA PRO A 66 -26.68 -21.36 -18.59
C PRO A 66 -26.47 -20.28 -17.52
N ILE A 67 -25.37 -19.55 -17.64
CA ILE A 67 -25.04 -18.44 -16.73
C ILE A 67 -25.34 -17.12 -17.43
N HIS A 68 -26.20 -16.29 -16.84
CA HIS A 68 -26.48 -14.94 -17.32
C HIS A 68 -25.21 -14.08 -17.27
N GLU A 69 -25.03 -13.15 -18.22
CA GLU A 69 -23.87 -12.24 -18.31
C GLU A 69 -23.62 -11.35 -17.08
N LYS A 70 -24.60 -11.21 -16.17
CA LYS A 70 -24.42 -10.55 -14.88
C LYS A 70 -23.53 -11.36 -13.92
N GLY A 71 -23.31 -12.63 -14.21
CA GLY A 71 -22.42 -13.53 -13.49
C GLY A 71 -23.02 -14.08 -12.20
N ILE A 72 -22.15 -14.36 -11.24
CA ILE A 72 -22.52 -14.99 -9.97
C ILE A 72 -22.66 -13.91 -8.92
N CYS A 73 -23.85 -13.75 -8.35
CA CYS A 73 -24.09 -12.85 -7.24
C CYS A 73 -24.75 -13.59 -6.08
N ILE A 74 -24.03 -13.72 -4.97
CA ILE A 74 -24.47 -14.38 -3.74
C ILE A 74 -24.42 -13.33 -2.63
N SER A 75 -25.50 -13.21 -1.86
CA SER A 75 -25.51 -12.39 -0.64
C SER A 75 -25.80 -13.25 0.58
N GLY A 76 -24.94 -13.18 1.60
CA GLY A 76 -25.20 -13.85 2.88
C GLY A 76 -25.10 -15.38 2.83
N GLY A 77 -24.30 -15.92 1.91
CA GLY A 77 -24.10 -17.37 1.79
C GLY A 77 -22.94 -17.87 2.66
N CYS A 78 -23.03 -19.14 3.08
CA CYS A 78 -21.95 -19.91 3.68
C CYS A 78 -21.33 -20.81 2.60
N ILE A 79 -20.06 -20.60 2.27
CA ILE A 79 -19.36 -21.32 1.21
C ILE A 79 -18.37 -22.30 1.85
N ILE A 80 -18.61 -23.58 1.63
CA ILE A 80 -17.82 -24.68 2.21
C ILE A 80 -16.92 -25.33 1.16
N GLY A 81 -15.71 -25.68 1.57
CA GLY A 81 -14.69 -26.26 0.72
C GLY A 81 -13.86 -25.21 -0.03
N LEU A 82 -12.79 -25.67 -0.67
CA LEU A 82 -11.84 -24.82 -1.37
C LEU A 82 -12.44 -24.26 -2.67
N LEU A 83 -12.50 -22.94 -2.81
CA LEU A 83 -12.86 -22.28 -4.07
C LEU A 83 -11.61 -22.11 -4.93
N ASP A 84 -11.29 -23.15 -5.70
CA ASP A 84 -10.14 -23.16 -6.60
C ASP A 84 -10.54 -22.77 -8.04
N LEU A 85 -10.21 -21.52 -8.38
CA LEU A 85 -10.37 -20.89 -9.70
C LEU A 85 -9.02 -20.67 -10.38
N GLN A 86 -7.95 -21.34 -9.95
CA GLN A 86 -6.62 -21.22 -10.56
C GLN A 86 -6.66 -21.56 -12.05
N CYS A 87 -5.91 -20.79 -12.86
CA CYS A 87 -5.79 -20.96 -14.31
C CYS A 87 -7.11 -20.93 -15.10
N THR A 88 -8.19 -20.36 -14.54
CA THR A 88 -9.50 -20.28 -15.21
C THR A 88 -9.67 -18.99 -16.01
N SER A 89 -10.59 -19.01 -16.99
CA SER A 89 -11.09 -17.82 -17.68
C SER A 89 -12.56 -17.62 -17.30
N ILE A 90 -12.85 -16.52 -16.63
CA ILE A 90 -14.17 -16.18 -16.08
C ILE A 90 -14.69 -14.96 -16.83
N ASN A 91 -15.78 -15.14 -17.59
CA ASN A 91 -16.25 -14.13 -18.54
C ASN A 91 -17.22 -13.08 -17.93
N PHE A 92 -17.46 -13.15 -16.62
CA PHE A 92 -18.38 -12.30 -15.88
C PHE A 92 -17.87 -12.02 -14.47
N GLY A 93 -18.62 -11.27 -13.68
CA GLY A 93 -18.26 -10.93 -12.29
C GLY A 93 -18.59 -12.04 -11.30
N ILE A 94 -17.83 -12.10 -10.21
CA ILE A 94 -18.13 -12.91 -9.03
C ILE A 94 -18.28 -11.98 -7.84
N LEU A 95 -19.52 -11.86 -7.37
CA LEU A 95 -19.92 -11.01 -6.26
C LEU A 95 -20.36 -11.92 -5.11
N LEU A 96 -19.49 -12.09 -4.12
CA LEU A 96 -19.78 -12.79 -2.87
C LEU A 96 -19.92 -11.74 -1.77
N LEU A 97 -21.14 -11.26 -1.56
CA LEU A 97 -21.44 -10.14 -0.67
C LEU A 97 -21.87 -10.67 0.70
N ASN A 98 -21.28 -10.16 1.77
CA ASN A 98 -21.60 -10.59 3.15
C ASN A 98 -21.54 -12.12 3.31
N CYS A 99 -20.69 -12.82 2.56
CA CYS A 99 -20.57 -14.27 2.58
C CYS A 99 -19.52 -14.71 3.60
N ARG A 100 -19.70 -15.90 4.17
CA ARG A 100 -18.67 -16.58 4.96
C ARG A 100 -18.05 -17.67 4.10
N ILE A 101 -16.76 -17.55 3.80
CA ILE A 101 -15.98 -18.55 3.10
C ILE A 101 -15.00 -19.15 4.13
N PHE A 102 -15.13 -20.44 4.41
CA PHE A 102 -14.37 -21.08 5.48
C PHE A 102 -12.92 -21.37 5.09
N GLU A 103 -12.67 -21.61 3.81
CA GLU A 103 -11.35 -21.90 3.23
C GLU A 103 -10.78 -20.69 2.45
N GLU A 104 -9.56 -20.84 1.94
CA GLU A 104 -8.95 -19.84 1.06
C GLU A 104 -9.66 -19.80 -0.31
N ILE A 105 -9.62 -18.65 -0.97
CA ILE A 105 -9.98 -18.52 -2.38
C ILE A 105 -8.70 -18.52 -3.21
N ILE A 106 -8.64 -19.37 -4.23
CA ILE A 106 -7.47 -19.45 -5.14
C ILE A 106 -7.89 -18.98 -6.53
N LEU A 107 -7.19 -17.98 -7.04
CA LEU A 107 -7.40 -17.29 -8.31
C LEU A 107 -6.08 -17.08 -9.08
N ASN A 108 -4.99 -17.72 -8.65
CA ASN A 108 -3.68 -17.62 -9.30
C ASN A 108 -3.80 -17.86 -10.82
N ASP A 109 -3.12 -17.05 -11.61
CA ASP A 109 -3.05 -17.19 -13.08
C ASP A 109 -4.42 -17.16 -13.79
N SER A 110 -5.50 -16.74 -13.12
CA SER A 110 -6.83 -16.65 -13.72
C SER A 110 -7.05 -15.32 -14.44
N THR A 111 -7.98 -15.31 -15.39
CA THR A 111 -8.48 -14.09 -16.04
C THR A 111 -9.95 -13.91 -15.73
N VAL A 112 -10.32 -12.75 -15.19
CA VAL A 112 -11.70 -12.38 -14.84
C VAL A 112 -12.07 -11.12 -15.62
N VAL A 113 -13.07 -11.23 -16.48
CA VAL A 113 -13.58 -10.08 -17.25
C VAL A 113 -14.36 -9.12 -16.35
N GLY A 114 -15.16 -9.67 -15.44
CA GLY A 114 -16.02 -8.87 -14.56
C GLY A 114 -15.39 -8.47 -13.22
N LEU A 115 -16.20 -7.84 -12.38
CA LEU A 115 -15.84 -7.40 -11.03
C LEU A 115 -15.65 -8.60 -10.10
N LEU A 116 -14.58 -8.55 -9.30
CA LEU A 116 -14.44 -9.37 -8.10
C LEU A 116 -14.84 -8.55 -6.87
N ASN A 117 -15.92 -8.93 -6.21
CA ASN A 117 -16.43 -8.19 -5.07
C ASN A 117 -16.73 -9.12 -3.90
N PHE A 118 -15.98 -8.94 -2.82
CA PHE A 118 -16.10 -9.68 -1.58
C PHE A 118 -16.56 -8.77 -0.43
N GLN A 119 -17.28 -7.69 -0.73
CA GLN A 119 -17.72 -6.72 0.27
C GLN A 119 -18.43 -7.39 1.45
N GLY A 120 -18.03 -7.03 2.68
CA GLY A 120 -18.64 -7.54 3.91
C GLY A 120 -18.40 -9.04 4.19
N SER A 121 -17.66 -9.73 3.31
CA SER A 121 -17.41 -11.16 3.44
C SER A 121 -16.25 -11.47 4.38
N SER A 122 -16.27 -12.66 4.99
CA SER A 122 -15.17 -13.20 5.77
C SER A 122 -14.52 -14.35 5.02
N ILE A 123 -13.20 -14.32 4.83
CA ILE A 123 -12.44 -15.37 4.14
C ILE A 123 -11.24 -15.84 4.99
N ALA A 124 -10.78 -17.07 4.75
CA ALA A 124 -9.54 -17.56 5.37
C ALA A 124 -8.28 -17.00 4.71
N GLY A 125 -8.35 -16.56 3.45
CA GLY A 125 -7.23 -15.97 2.70
C GLY A 125 -7.57 -15.89 1.20
N LEU A 126 -6.77 -15.15 0.44
CA LEU A 126 -6.95 -14.98 -1.00
C LEU A 126 -5.60 -15.12 -1.71
N LYS A 127 -5.47 -16.10 -2.61
CA LYS A 127 -4.30 -16.31 -3.45
C LYS A 127 -4.63 -15.94 -4.89
N ALA A 128 -4.19 -14.78 -5.35
CA ALA A 128 -4.52 -14.24 -6.66
C ALA A 128 -3.26 -13.71 -7.37
N ASP A 129 -2.15 -14.44 -7.27
CA ASP A 129 -0.91 -14.14 -7.96
C ASP A 129 -1.14 -14.15 -9.47
N ARG A 130 -0.68 -13.10 -10.17
CA ARG A 130 -0.79 -12.92 -11.63
C ARG A 130 -2.22 -12.98 -12.18
N ILE A 131 -3.24 -12.74 -11.35
CA ILE A 131 -4.60 -12.59 -11.84
C ILE A 131 -4.69 -11.43 -12.83
N ARG A 132 -5.53 -11.55 -13.87
CA ARG A 132 -5.94 -10.43 -14.72
C ARG A 132 -7.42 -10.13 -14.50
N CYS A 133 -7.74 -9.04 -13.81
CA CYS A 133 -9.11 -8.57 -13.61
C CYS A 133 -9.36 -7.33 -14.48
N SER A 134 -10.32 -7.42 -15.41
CA SER A 134 -10.66 -6.30 -16.32
C SER A 134 -11.56 -5.25 -15.66
N ALA A 135 -12.01 -5.50 -14.44
CA ALA A 135 -12.73 -4.56 -13.59
C ALA A 135 -11.96 -4.32 -12.27
N GLY A 136 -12.65 -4.11 -11.16
CA GLY A 136 -12.03 -3.91 -9.84
C GLY A 136 -11.89 -5.17 -8.98
N LEU A 137 -11.18 -5.04 -7.87
CA LEU A 137 -11.16 -6.00 -6.76
C LEU A 137 -11.59 -5.29 -5.48
N PHE A 138 -12.77 -5.63 -4.95
CA PHE A 138 -13.35 -4.95 -3.79
C PHE A 138 -13.37 -5.87 -2.56
N LEU A 139 -12.59 -5.48 -1.55
CA LEU A 139 -12.42 -6.12 -0.24
C LEU A 139 -12.82 -5.13 0.88
N ARG A 140 -14.00 -4.53 0.75
CA ARG A 140 -14.43 -3.33 1.49
C ARG A 140 -15.65 -3.56 2.40
N ASN A 141 -16.02 -2.53 3.15
CA ASN A 141 -17.24 -2.42 3.96
C ASN A 141 -17.50 -3.65 4.84
N GLY A 142 -16.61 -3.88 5.81
CA GLY A 142 -16.74 -5.01 6.75
C GLY A 142 -16.12 -6.31 6.25
N PHE A 143 -15.41 -6.30 5.12
CA PHE A 143 -14.62 -7.46 4.68
C PHE A 143 -13.59 -7.85 5.75
N LEU A 144 -13.44 -9.15 5.99
CA LEU A 144 -12.51 -9.72 6.96
C LEU A 144 -11.65 -10.80 6.30
N SER A 145 -10.33 -10.59 6.21
CA SER A 145 -9.38 -11.65 5.88
C SER A 145 -8.67 -12.14 7.13
N ARG A 146 -8.73 -13.44 7.38
CA ARG A 146 -7.99 -14.09 8.49
C ARG A 146 -6.56 -14.47 8.10
N GLY A 147 -6.30 -14.63 6.80
CA GLY A 147 -5.01 -14.95 6.22
C GLY A 147 -4.48 -13.86 5.29
N GLU A 148 -3.34 -14.14 4.65
CA GLU A 148 -2.72 -13.27 3.63
C GLU A 148 -3.67 -13.08 2.44
N VAL A 149 -3.81 -11.82 2.00
CA VAL A 149 -4.33 -11.49 0.67
C VAL A 149 -3.15 -11.26 -0.26
N ARG A 150 -2.93 -12.21 -1.17
CA ARG A 150 -1.75 -12.30 -2.03
C ARG A 150 -2.12 -11.98 -3.49
N LEU A 151 -1.45 -10.99 -4.06
CA LEU A 151 -1.72 -10.38 -5.36
C LEU A 151 -0.41 -10.15 -6.13
N LEU A 152 0.55 -11.06 -6.03
CA LEU A 152 1.87 -10.86 -6.64
C LEU A 152 1.78 -10.75 -8.16
N GLY A 153 2.24 -9.63 -8.71
CA GLY A 153 2.17 -9.37 -10.15
C GLY A 153 0.75 -9.39 -10.72
N ALA A 154 -0.28 -9.16 -9.90
CA ALA A 154 -1.66 -9.07 -10.35
C ALA A 154 -1.88 -7.84 -11.24
N HIS A 155 -2.80 -7.93 -12.19
CA HIS A 155 -3.24 -6.84 -13.05
C HIS A 155 -4.72 -6.55 -12.81
N ILE A 156 -5.05 -5.34 -12.38
CA ILE A 156 -6.41 -4.89 -12.10
C ILE A 156 -6.67 -3.62 -12.89
N VAL A 157 -7.61 -3.66 -13.84
CA VAL A 157 -7.91 -2.48 -14.67
C VAL A 157 -8.68 -1.41 -13.88
N GLY A 158 -9.60 -1.83 -13.02
CA GLY A 158 -10.33 -0.94 -12.12
C GLY A 158 -9.53 -0.61 -10.86
N ASP A 159 -10.25 -0.34 -9.78
CA ASP A 159 -9.68 -0.04 -8.47
C ASP A 159 -9.45 -1.31 -7.64
N PHE A 160 -8.43 -1.26 -6.77
CA PHE A 160 -8.28 -2.19 -5.64
C PHE A 160 -8.76 -1.49 -4.37
N ASN A 161 -9.92 -1.88 -3.86
CA ASN A 161 -10.63 -1.12 -2.82
C ASN A 161 -10.82 -1.96 -1.56
N CYS A 162 -10.15 -1.56 -0.48
CA CYS A 162 -10.22 -2.21 0.83
C CYS A 162 -10.80 -1.30 1.93
N ARG A 163 -11.54 -0.23 1.57
CA ARG A 163 -12.13 0.70 2.55
C ARG A 163 -12.94 -0.03 3.61
N HIS A 164 -12.82 0.36 4.88
CA HIS A 164 -13.49 -0.32 6.00
C HIS A 164 -13.24 -1.85 6.05
N GLY A 165 -12.10 -2.33 5.54
CA GLY A 165 -11.71 -3.74 5.56
C GLY A 165 -10.79 -4.08 6.74
N PHE A 166 -10.87 -5.32 7.22
CA PHE A 166 -10.09 -5.85 8.34
C PHE A 166 -9.20 -7.00 7.86
N PHE A 167 -7.90 -6.86 8.02
CA PHE A 167 -6.92 -7.86 7.63
C PHE A 167 -6.13 -8.27 8.87
N ILE A 168 -6.45 -9.45 9.40
CA ILE A 168 -6.05 -9.84 10.76
C ILE A 168 -4.98 -10.95 10.80
N GLU A 169 -4.37 -11.28 9.66
CA GLU A 169 -3.16 -12.11 9.62
C GLU A 169 -2.12 -11.49 10.57
N GLY A 170 -1.59 -12.30 11.49
CA GLY A 170 -0.98 -11.86 12.74
C GLY A 170 0.20 -10.88 12.59
N PRO A 171 0.68 -10.28 13.70
CA PRO A 171 1.66 -9.20 13.67
C PRO A 171 3.04 -9.61 13.11
N THR A 172 3.33 -10.90 12.94
CA THR A 172 4.55 -11.39 12.29
C THR A 172 4.36 -11.75 10.81
N GLY A 173 3.11 -11.77 10.32
CA GLY A 173 2.74 -12.13 8.96
C GLY A 173 2.56 -10.94 8.03
N ILE A 174 2.17 -11.23 6.79
CA ILE A 174 1.82 -10.23 5.78
C ILE A 174 0.31 -10.29 5.58
N SER A 175 -0.38 -9.19 5.89
CA SER A 175 -1.84 -9.07 5.69
C SER A 175 -2.19 -8.91 4.22
N ILE A 176 -1.44 -8.07 3.49
CA ILE A 176 -1.61 -7.86 2.05
C ILE A 176 -0.24 -7.88 1.39
N ASN A 177 -0.08 -8.74 0.40
CA ASN A 177 1.13 -8.83 -0.40
C ASN A 177 0.80 -8.59 -1.88
N ALA A 178 1.00 -7.36 -2.32
CA ALA A 178 0.72 -6.90 -3.67
C ALA A 178 2.00 -6.39 -4.34
N ASP A 179 3.12 -7.06 -4.09
CA ASP A 179 4.39 -6.76 -4.76
C ASP A 179 4.24 -6.96 -6.28
N GLY A 180 4.65 -5.96 -7.05
CA GLY A 180 4.58 -5.93 -8.50
C GLY A 180 3.17 -5.76 -9.08
N ILE A 181 2.15 -5.44 -8.26
CA ILE A 181 0.78 -5.23 -8.76
C ILE A 181 0.72 -4.07 -9.76
N ASP A 182 -0.09 -4.21 -10.80
CA ASP A 182 -0.42 -3.16 -11.77
C ASP A 182 -1.92 -2.84 -11.68
N VAL A 183 -2.24 -1.68 -11.13
CA VAL A 183 -3.61 -1.18 -10.99
C VAL A 183 -3.79 0.03 -11.90
N SER A 184 -4.65 -0.05 -12.92
CA SER A 184 -4.90 1.10 -13.80
C SER A 184 -5.75 2.18 -13.11
N GLY A 185 -6.62 1.77 -12.17
CA GLY A 185 -7.32 2.66 -11.25
C GLY A 185 -6.48 3.05 -10.02
N SER A 186 -7.14 3.21 -8.88
CA SER A 186 -6.54 3.59 -7.60
C SER A 186 -6.53 2.43 -6.59
N ILE A 187 -5.70 2.56 -5.56
CA ILE A 187 -5.70 1.67 -4.39
C ILE A 187 -6.25 2.45 -3.19
N TYR A 188 -7.19 1.84 -2.47
CA TYR A 188 -7.86 2.46 -1.33
C TYR A 188 -7.76 1.60 -0.06
N PHE A 189 -6.97 2.08 0.90
CA PHE A 189 -6.85 1.61 2.27
C PHE A 189 -7.39 2.66 3.25
N ASP A 190 -8.51 3.30 2.88
CA ASP A 190 -9.09 4.42 3.64
C ASP A 190 -10.12 3.99 4.68
N ASP A 191 -10.47 4.95 5.54
CA ASP A 191 -11.70 5.00 6.33
C ASP A 191 -11.95 3.70 7.09
N GLY A 192 -11.26 3.51 8.21
CA GLY A 192 -11.45 2.32 9.05
C GLY A 192 -10.83 1.03 8.48
N PHE A 193 -9.98 1.14 7.45
CA PHE A 193 -9.07 0.05 7.09
C PHE A 193 -8.14 -0.29 8.27
N VAL A 194 -8.00 -1.58 8.57
CA VAL A 194 -7.08 -2.09 9.60
C VAL A 194 -6.29 -3.27 9.07
N ALA A 195 -4.95 -3.19 9.17
CA ALA A 195 -4.05 -4.31 8.91
C ALA A 195 -3.23 -4.65 10.16
N ALA A 196 -3.31 -5.90 10.62
CA ALA A 196 -2.54 -6.42 11.76
C ALA A 196 -1.10 -6.78 11.38
N GLY A 197 -0.92 -7.40 10.22
CA GLY A 197 0.36 -7.73 9.60
C GLY A 197 0.84 -6.68 8.60
N ALA A 198 1.95 -6.95 7.93
CA ALA A 198 2.52 -6.03 6.97
C ALA A 198 1.64 -5.84 5.71
N VAL A 199 1.70 -4.66 5.11
CA VAL A 199 1.08 -4.35 3.81
C VAL A 199 2.20 -3.99 2.84
N ARG A 200 2.29 -4.73 1.73
CA ARG A 200 3.38 -4.58 0.75
C ARG A 200 2.86 -4.29 -0.65
N LEU A 201 3.47 -3.29 -1.29
CA LEU A 201 3.22 -2.82 -2.65
C LEU A 201 4.56 -2.61 -3.38
N LEU A 202 5.56 -3.46 -3.15
CA LEU A 202 6.89 -3.21 -3.70
C LEU A 202 6.86 -3.19 -5.23
N SER A 203 7.46 -2.18 -5.85
CA SER A 203 7.50 -2.01 -7.31
C SER A 203 6.12 -1.99 -7.99
N ALA A 204 5.06 -1.63 -7.26
CA ALA A 204 3.71 -1.53 -7.80
C ALA A 204 3.56 -0.36 -8.79
N LYS A 205 2.68 -0.53 -9.79
CA LYS A 205 2.30 0.50 -10.76
C LYS A 205 0.84 0.89 -10.54
N ILE A 206 0.58 2.17 -10.32
CA ILE A 206 -0.76 2.69 -10.01
C ILE A 206 -1.08 3.84 -10.97
N GLY A 207 -2.08 3.65 -11.82
CA GLY A 207 -2.57 4.64 -12.77
C GLY A 207 -3.39 5.77 -12.13
N GLY A 208 -3.91 5.53 -10.93
CA GLY A 208 -4.60 6.49 -10.06
C GLY A 208 -3.75 6.94 -8.88
N SER A 209 -4.39 7.01 -7.71
CA SER A 209 -3.78 7.36 -6.42
C SER A 209 -3.65 6.13 -5.52
N VAL A 210 -2.79 6.22 -4.51
CA VAL A 210 -2.83 5.33 -3.34
C VAL A 210 -3.33 6.16 -2.17
N SER A 211 -4.43 5.75 -1.55
CA SER A 211 -5.03 6.47 -0.43
C SER A 211 -5.08 5.55 0.79
N CYS A 212 -4.55 6.04 1.91
CA CYS A 212 -4.50 5.38 3.20
C CYS A 212 -5.14 6.25 4.29
N ARG A 213 -6.01 7.19 3.92
CA ARG A 213 -6.57 8.20 4.82
C ARG A 213 -7.32 7.53 5.96
N ARG A 214 -7.03 7.91 7.21
CA ARG A 214 -7.67 7.33 8.41
C ARG A 214 -7.49 5.80 8.53
N GLY A 215 -6.49 5.24 7.86
CA GLY A 215 -6.14 3.82 7.94
C GLY A 215 -5.23 3.51 9.12
N VAL A 216 -5.33 2.28 9.65
CA VAL A 216 -4.51 1.79 10.76
C VAL A 216 -3.63 0.62 10.31
N PHE A 217 -2.32 0.83 10.34
CA PHE A 217 -1.30 -0.14 9.97
C PHE A 217 -0.52 -0.53 11.22
N ASN A 218 -0.80 -1.71 11.78
CA ASN A 218 -0.17 -2.17 13.02
C ASN A 218 1.22 -2.78 12.81
N ASN A 219 1.65 -2.90 11.56
CA ASN A 219 2.99 -3.31 11.16
C ASN A 219 3.47 -2.44 9.99
N GLN A 220 4.49 -2.87 9.26
CA GLN A 220 5.11 -2.15 8.17
C GLN A 220 4.15 -1.92 6.99
N LEU A 221 4.17 -0.70 6.46
CA LEU A 221 3.61 -0.36 5.15
C LEU A 221 4.78 -0.16 4.19
N ALA A 222 5.00 -1.10 3.28
CA ALA A 222 6.12 -1.09 2.36
C ALA A 222 5.67 -0.74 0.94
N MET A 223 6.10 0.42 0.46
CA MET A 223 5.82 0.95 -0.88
C MET A 223 7.13 1.33 -1.60
N ASP A 224 8.16 0.51 -1.45
CA ASP A 224 9.45 0.77 -2.09
C ASP A 224 9.34 0.62 -3.61
N GLY A 225 9.87 1.58 -4.36
CA GLY A 225 9.90 1.56 -5.83
C GLY A 225 8.53 1.71 -6.51
N ILE A 226 7.48 2.12 -5.80
CA ILE A 226 6.15 2.33 -6.43
C ILE A 226 6.21 3.42 -7.50
N ASN A 227 5.36 3.29 -8.52
CA ASN A 227 5.09 4.35 -9.49
C ASN A 227 3.61 4.72 -9.46
N VAL A 228 3.31 5.95 -9.03
CA VAL A 228 1.94 6.46 -8.88
C VAL A 228 1.74 7.66 -9.78
N ARG A 229 0.74 7.59 -10.66
CA ARG A 229 0.44 8.68 -11.61
C ARG A 229 -0.25 9.89 -10.98
N ARG A 230 -0.89 9.71 -9.84
CA ARG A 230 -1.50 10.81 -9.07
C ARG A 230 -0.84 10.91 -7.71
N ASN A 231 -1.63 10.83 -6.64
CA ASN A 231 -1.19 11.16 -5.30
C ASN A 231 -0.98 9.92 -4.45
N VAL A 232 -0.17 10.07 -3.41
CA VAL A 232 -0.12 9.15 -2.28
C VAL A 232 -0.58 9.90 -1.04
N ASP A 233 -1.70 9.47 -0.46
CA ASP A 233 -2.34 10.12 0.68
C ASP A 233 -2.20 9.24 1.92
N ILE A 234 -1.28 9.59 2.80
CA ILE A 234 -0.99 8.94 4.10
C ILE A 234 -1.29 9.95 5.21
N ASP A 235 -2.48 10.55 5.14
CA ASP A 235 -2.87 11.71 5.93
C ASP A 235 -4.17 11.46 6.73
N GLN A 236 -4.60 12.47 7.48
CA GLN A 236 -5.87 12.51 8.23
C GLN A 236 -6.10 11.29 9.14
N GLU A 237 -5.72 11.37 10.41
CA GLU A 237 -5.90 10.26 11.38
C GLU A 237 -5.23 8.93 10.96
N PHE A 238 -4.36 8.95 9.94
CA PHE A 238 -3.53 7.80 9.58
C PHE A 238 -2.65 7.39 10.77
N VAL A 239 -2.56 6.09 11.04
CA VAL A 239 -1.70 5.54 12.09
C VAL A 239 -0.85 4.41 11.55
N ALA A 240 0.47 4.53 11.69
CA ALA A 240 1.41 3.43 11.45
C ALA A 240 2.19 3.10 12.73
N ALA A 241 2.12 1.84 13.15
CA ALA A 241 2.93 1.31 14.25
C ALA A 241 4.32 0.85 13.77
N GLY A 242 4.40 0.31 12.56
CA GLY A 242 5.67 -0.04 11.90
C GLY A 242 6.24 1.09 11.03
N GLU A 243 7.37 0.81 10.38
CA GLU A 243 7.97 1.71 9.39
C GLU A 243 7.03 1.88 8.18
N VAL A 244 6.83 3.12 7.74
CA VAL A 244 6.24 3.43 6.43
C VAL A 244 7.37 3.67 5.45
N ARG A 245 7.44 2.88 4.37
CA ARG A 245 8.55 2.90 3.42
C ARG A 245 8.09 3.32 2.03
N LEU A 246 8.83 4.25 1.45
CA LEU A 246 8.68 4.86 0.13
C LEU A 246 10.06 4.95 -0.54
N LEU A 247 10.96 4.00 -0.25
CA LEU A 247 12.34 4.01 -0.76
C LEU A 247 12.32 3.95 -2.28
N GLY A 248 12.88 4.98 -2.94
CA GLY A 248 12.89 5.06 -4.40
C GLY A 248 11.50 5.17 -5.05
N ALA A 249 10.47 5.55 -4.30
CA ALA A 249 9.13 5.74 -4.84
C ALA A 249 9.09 6.91 -5.84
N HIS A 250 8.26 6.79 -6.88
CA HIS A 250 8.02 7.80 -7.91
C HIS A 250 6.55 8.21 -7.89
N ILE A 251 6.28 9.43 -7.47
CA ILE A 251 4.92 9.98 -7.34
C ILE A 251 4.81 11.20 -8.27
N GLN A 252 3.94 11.11 -9.27
CA GLN A 252 3.75 12.18 -10.26
C GLN A 252 2.94 13.36 -9.70
N GLY A 253 2.02 13.10 -8.78
CA GLY A 253 1.29 14.12 -8.04
C GLY A 253 1.96 14.41 -6.70
N ASP A 254 1.13 14.56 -5.68
CA ASP A 254 1.54 14.93 -4.33
C ASP A 254 1.73 13.70 -3.42
N LEU A 255 2.57 13.86 -2.40
CA LEU A 255 2.63 12.97 -1.24
C LEU A 255 2.15 13.75 -0.02
N SER A 256 0.97 13.41 0.50
CA SER A 256 0.44 14.00 1.71
C SER A 256 0.65 13.05 2.89
N CYS A 257 1.36 13.51 3.93
CA CYS A 257 1.47 12.81 5.21
C CYS A 257 0.74 13.54 6.34
N ARG A 258 -0.03 14.60 6.02
CA ARG A 258 -0.55 15.55 7.00
C ARG A 258 -1.31 14.91 8.14
N LEU A 259 -1.09 15.36 9.37
CA LEU A 259 -1.77 14.86 10.57
C LEU A 259 -1.58 13.34 10.81
N GLY A 260 -0.64 12.70 10.11
CA GLY A 260 -0.32 11.28 10.27
C GLY A 260 0.46 11.00 11.55
N PHE A 261 0.22 9.84 12.16
CA PHE A 261 0.89 9.39 13.38
C PHE A 261 1.76 8.15 13.10
N PHE A 262 3.09 8.38 13.05
CA PHE A 262 4.10 7.36 12.79
C PHE A 262 4.81 7.00 14.10
N LYS A 263 4.59 5.79 14.62
CA LYS A 263 4.97 5.39 15.99
C LYS A 263 6.28 4.60 16.11
N SER A 264 6.87 4.18 14.99
CA SER A 264 8.12 3.39 15.01
C SER A 264 9.24 4.19 15.67
N ALA A 265 9.93 3.58 16.64
CA ALA A 265 11.06 4.19 17.36
C ALA A 265 12.38 4.20 16.54
N GLY A 266 12.42 3.47 15.42
CA GLY A 266 13.53 3.51 14.47
C GLY A 266 13.27 4.53 13.36
N ILE A 267 13.49 4.12 12.11
CA ILE A 267 12.96 4.86 10.97
C ILE A 267 11.44 4.66 10.97
N ALA A 268 10.70 5.76 11.04
CA ALA A 268 9.24 5.76 11.07
C ALA A 268 8.64 6.07 9.70
N LEU A 269 9.28 6.99 8.96
CA LEU A 269 8.95 7.32 7.60
C LEU A 269 10.23 7.33 6.77
N ASN A 270 10.35 6.37 5.85
CA ASN A 270 11.51 6.19 5.00
C ASN A 270 11.19 6.58 3.56
N CYS A 271 11.60 7.77 3.19
CA CYS A 271 11.42 8.35 1.86
C CYS A 271 12.76 8.48 1.11
N GLN A 272 13.77 7.68 1.48
CA GLN A 272 15.09 7.76 0.85
C GLN A 272 14.98 7.58 -0.67
N SER A 273 15.70 8.39 -1.45
CA SER A 273 15.72 8.39 -2.92
C SER A 273 14.35 8.55 -3.61
N MET A 274 13.31 8.95 -2.87
CA MET A 274 11.97 9.19 -3.40
C MET A 274 11.95 10.39 -4.34
N ARG A 275 11.11 10.35 -5.38
CA ARG A 275 10.81 11.47 -6.26
C ARG A 275 9.33 11.82 -6.22
N VAL A 276 9.02 13.08 -5.91
CA VAL A 276 7.65 13.63 -5.94
C VAL A 276 7.63 14.83 -6.87
N ASN A 277 6.91 14.73 -7.99
CA ASN A 277 6.80 15.86 -8.93
C ASN A 277 5.85 16.95 -8.42
N GLY A 278 5.00 16.62 -7.45
CA GLY A 278 4.12 17.53 -6.74
C GLY A 278 4.72 18.06 -5.44
N ILE A 279 3.85 18.18 -4.45
CA ILE A 279 4.15 18.68 -3.12
C ILE A 279 4.35 17.49 -2.17
N LEU A 280 5.40 17.55 -1.35
CA LEU A 280 5.53 16.71 -0.15
C LEU A 280 5.00 17.50 1.05
N PHE A 281 3.90 17.04 1.64
CA PHE A 281 3.32 17.63 2.84
C PHE A 281 3.67 16.82 4.08
N LEU A 282 4.50 17.38 4.96
CA LEU A 282 4.80 16.85 6.29
C LEU A 282 4.16 17.70 7.40
N ASP A 283 3.16 18.51 7.07
CA ASP A 283 2.51 19.40 8.03
C ASP A 283 1.83 18.60 9.16
N GLU A 284 2.05 19.02 10.40
CA GLU A 284 1.41 18.51 11.62
C GLU A 284 1.55 16.99 11.86
N ILE A 285 2.58 16.36 11.32
CA ILE A 285 2.83 14.93 11.56
C ILE A 285 3.34 14.67 12.98
N ARG A 286 3.04 13.48 13.51
CA ARG A 286 3.51 13.04 14.83
C ARG A 286 4.47 11.86 14.68
N VAL A 287 5.71 12.05 15.10
CA VAL A 287 6.78 11.03 15.03
C VAL A 287 7.56 10.96 16.35
N PRO A 288 6.96 10.47 17.45
CA PRO A 288 7.61 10.47 18.75
C PRO A 288 8.78 9.49 18.77
N ASN A 289 9.99 10.00 19.04
CA ASN A 289 11.24 9.21 19.13
C ASN A 289 11.59 8.44 17.84
N GLY A 290 10.97 8.78 16.71
CA GLY A 290 11.23 8.15 15.41
C GLY A 290 12.02 9.06 14.48
N ILE A 291 12.54 8.46 13.41
CA ILE A 291 13.35 9.13 12.39
C ILE A 291 12.55 9.25 11.08
N ILE A 292 12.57 10.43 10.48
CA ILE A 292 12.15 10.65 9.09
C ILE A 292 13.40 10.67 8.20
N PHE A 293 13.45 9.78 7.22
CA PHE A 293 14.58 9.69 6.29
C PHE A 293 14.17 10.21 4.91
N LEU A 294 14.71 11.36 4.50
CA LEU A 294 14.51 12.00 3.19
C LEU A 294 15.79 12.00 2.35
N GLY A 295 16.79 11.18 2.70
CA GLY A 295 18.09 11.24 2.05
C GLY A 295 18.00 10.96 0.57
N GLN A 296 18.66 11.77 -0.25
CA GLN A 296 18.63 11.71 -1.72
C GLN A 296 17.22 11.84 -2.34
N ALA A 297 16.21 12.22 -1.56
CA ALA A 297 14.88 12.46 -2.10
C ALA A 297 14.83 13.79 -2.87
N ALA A 298 13.94 13.87 -3.84
CA ALA A 298 13.73 15.05 -4.67
C ALA A 298 12.24 15.36 -4.79
N VAL A 299 11.86 16.58 -4.44
CA VAL A 299 10.46 17.04 -4.51
C VAL A 299 10.37 18.37 -5.26
N ARG A 300 9.24 18.70 -5.89
CA ARG A 300 9.07 20.04 -6.47
C ARG A 300 8.88 21.06 -5.36
N THR A 301 7.84 20.87 -4.55
CA THR A 301 7.55 21.72 -3.40
C THR A 301 7.63 20.90 -2.13
N PHE A 302 8.24 21.45 -1.09
CA PHE A 302 8.26 20.86 0.23
C PHE A 302 7.45 21.74 1.18
N SER A 303 6.48 21.14 1.88
CA SER A 303 5.67 21.79 2.91
C SER A 303 5.90 21.10 4.24
N ASP A 304 6.42 21.83 5.21
CA ASP A 304 6.62 21.35 6.57
C ASP A 304 6.46 22.52 7.56
N ASP A 305 5.58 22.36 8.52
CA ASP A 305 5.39 23.27 9.65
C ASP A 305 5.90 22.65 10.97
N ASN A 306 6.36 21.40 10.91
CA ASN A 306 6.65 20.59 12.07
C ASN A 306 8.02 20.94 12.62
N ASN A 307 8.03 21.77 13.66
CA ASN A 307 9.20 22.05 14.49
C ASN A 307 9.11 21.29 15.83
N SER A 308 8.70 20.02 15.81
CA SER A 308 8.76 19.19 17.01
C SER A 308 10.22 18.85 17.34
N ALA A 309 10.70 19.32 18.50
CA ALA A 309 12.06 19.07 19.01
C ALA A 309 12.39 17.57 19.18
N THR A 310 11.40 16.68 19.14
CA THR A 310 11.57 15.22 19.29
C THR A 310 11.65 14.46 17.97
N THR A 311 11.38 15.12 16.84
CA THR A 311 11.40 14.47 15.52
C THR A 311 12.79 14.52 14.92
N GLN A 312 13.37 13.35 14.71
CA GLN A 312 14.71 13.20 14.14
C GLN A 312 14.62 13.14 12.62
N ARG A 313 15.57 13.77 11.90
CA ARG A 313 15.58 13.78 10.43
C ARG A 313 16.95 13.46 9.83
N ILE A 314 16.96 12.64 8.78
CA ILE A 314 18.11 12.40 7.91
C ILE A 314 17.77 12.96 6.53
N ILE A 315 18.42 14.05 6.12
CA ILE A 315 18.08 14.76 4.87
C ILE A 315 19.29 14.97 3.95
N ASP A 316 20.32 14.15 4.10
CA ASP A 316 21.50 14.19 3.23
C ASP A 316 21.11 13.98 1.76
N GLY A 317 21.46 14.93 0.89
CA GLY A 317 21.07 14.88 -0.53
C GLY A 317 19.61 15.21 -0.83
N PHE A 318 18.79 15.60 0.17
CA PHE A 318 17.41 16.04 -0.08
C PHE A 318 17.37 17.33 -0.90
N THR A 319 16.49 17.39 -1.90
CA THR A 319 16.36 18.54 -2.82
C THR A 319 14.91 18.97 -3.00
N TYR A 320 14.69 20.28 -3.10
CA TYR A 320 13.39 20.91 -3.37
C TYR A 320 13.57 22.18 -4.20
N SER A 321 12.56 22.53 -5.02
CA SER A 321 12.56 23.78 -5.80
C SER A 321 11.81 24.92 -5.11
N THR A 322 10.87 24.59 -4.23
CA THR A 322 10.08 25.55 -3.47
C THR A 322 9.89 25.04 -2.06
N LEU A 323 10.00 25.93 -1.08
CA LEU A 323 9.70 25.67 0.32
C LEU A 323 8.45 26.44 0.69
N GLU A 324 7.37 25.71 0.97
CA GLU A 324 6.13 26.25 1.51
C GLU A 324 6.09 25.94 3.01
N SER A 325 5.59 26.89 3.78
CA SER A 325 5.31 26.70 5.20
C SER A 325 4.25 27.74 5.54
N PRO A 326 3.30 27.46 6.45
CA PRO A 326 2.44 28.50 7.02
C PRO A 326 3.26 29.64 7.65
N ARG A 327 4.55 29.40 7.95
CA ARG A 327 5.53 30.38 8.42
C ARG A 327 6.59 30.78 7.38
N SER A 328 6.36 30.53 6.08
CA SER A 328 7.32 30.73 4.97
C SER A 328 7.83 32.16 4.75
N SER A 329 7.33 33.15 5.47
CA SER A 329 7.93 34.49 5.55
C SER A 329 9.01 34.62 6.63
N ASP A 330 9.17 33.63 7.52
CA ASP A 330 10.15 33.59 8.61
C ASP A 330 11.39 32.78 8.19
N ALA A 331 12.45 33.49 7.80
CA ALA A 331 13.75 32.90 7.47
C ALA A 331 14.33 32.08 8.63
N ASP A 332 14.07 32.47 9.87
CA ASP A 332 14.59 31.77 11.04
C ASP A 332 13.87 30.43 11.24
N ALA A 333 12.61 30.31 10.84
CA ALA A 333 11.90 29.03 10.88
C ALA A 333 12.50 28.02 9.89
N CYS A 334 12.85 28.46 8.68
CA CYS A 334 13.49 27.61 7.67
C CYS A 334 14.90 27.18 8.09
N ILE A 335 15.66 28.09 8.72
CA ILE A 335 16.99 27.80 9.27
C ILE A 335 16.88 26.80 10.43
N ARG A 336 16.00 27.05 11.41
CA ARG A 336 15.77 26.12 12.53
C ARG A 336 15.36 24.74 12.04
N TRP A 337 14.56 24.65 10.98
CA TRP A 337 14.22 23.38 10.36
C TRP A 337 15.46 22.64 9.84
N LEU A 338 16.36 23.32 9.12
CA LEU A 338 17.63 22.75 8.65
C LEU A 338 18.59 22.35 9.78
N GLU A 339 18.49 22.99 10.94
CA GLU A 339 19.30 22.67 12.12
C GLU A 339 18.81 21.41 12.86
N THR A 340 17.59 20.91 12.60
CA THR A 340 17.07 19.65 13.20
C THR A 340 17.70 18.37 12.63
N GLN A 341 18.72 18.49 11.78
CA GLN A 341 19.45 17.38 11.21
C GLN A 341 20.24 16.61 12.27
N ILE A 342 20.08 15.30 12.29
CA ILE A 342 20.90 14.46 13.16
C ILE A 342 22.08 13.92 12.36
N VAL A 343 23.28 14.11 12.93
CA VAL A 343 24.47 13.36 12.54
C VAL A 343 24.34 12.00 13.21
N VAL A 344 23.81 11.01 12.50
CA VAL A 344 23.75 9.66 13.04
C VAL A 344 25.15 9.05 12.91
N ASP A 345 25.82 8.80 14.04
CA ASP A 345 26.94 7.84 14.11
C ASP A 345 26.36 6.42 13.94
N ASN A 346 25.95 6.09 12.72
CA ASN A 346 25.48 4.74 12.38
C ASN A 346 26.66 3.96 11.78
N PRO A 347 27.13 2.86 12.40
CA PRO A 347 28.24 2.08 11.86
C PRO A 347 27.96 1.42 10.50
N GLN A 348 26.70 1.38 10.03
CA GLN A 348 26.35 0.96 8.67
C GLN A 348 26.25 2.11 7.66
N ILE A 349 26.22 3.36 8.11
CA ILE A 349 26.14 4.55 7.26
C ILE A 349 27.32 5.46 7.64
N ASN A 350 28.49 5.16 7.09
CA ASN A 350 29.74 5.85 7.39
C ASN A 350 29.76 7.24 6.72
N LEU A 351 29.17 8.25 7.37
CA LEU A 351 29.15 9.63 6.89
C LEU A 351 30.12 10.49 7.71
N ALA A 352 31.40 10.48 7.32
CA ALA A 352 32.54 11.09 8.04
C ALA A 352 32.56 12.63 8.14
N THR A 353 31.45 13.34 7.93
CA THR A 353 31.36 14.80 8.14
C THR A 353 30.13 15.14 8.97
N THR A 354 30.17 16.21 9.76
CA THR A 354 29.07 16.67 10.63
C THR A 354 28.10 17.63 9.94
N PHE A 355 28.42 18.11 8.72
CA PHE A 355 27.60 19.07 7.97
C PHE A 355 27.16 18.50 6.62
N ARG A 356 25.94 18.84 6.20
CA ARG A 356 25.31 18.34 4.97
C ARG A 356 24.93 19.53 4.09
N PRO A 357 25.73 19.88 3.05
CA PRO A 357 25.57 21.14 2.33
C PRO A 357 24.32 21.19 1.45
N GLN A 358 23.84 20.05 0.94
CA GLN A 358 22.84 20.04 -0.13
C GLN A 358 21.49 20.69 0.24
N PRO A 359 20.90 20.43 1.42
CA PRO A 359 19.69 21.12 1.85
C PRO A 359 19.88 22.64 2.00
N TRP A 360 21.05 23.09 2.47
CA TRP A 360 21.39 24.51 2.58
C TRP A 360 21.58 25.16 1.20
N LEU A 361 22.18 24.44 0.24
CA LEU A 361 22.34 24.91 -1.13
C LEU A 361 20.98 25.15 -1.81
N CYS A 362 19.97 24.30 -1.56
CA CYS A 362 18.61 24.54 -2.06
C CYS A 362 18.04 25.87 -1.50
N LEU A 363 18.25 26.14 -0.21
CA LEU A 363 17.80 27.39 0.41
C LEU A 363 18.48 28.64 -0.20
N THR A 364 19.74 28.55 -0.64
CA THR A 364 20.44 29.67 -1.31
C THR A 364 19.82 30.07 -2.65
N GLN A 365 19.06 29.19 -3.29
CA GLN A 365 18.39 29.44 -4.57
C GLN A 365 17.07 30.20 -4.40
N LEU A 366 16.53 30.25 -3.18
CA LEU A 366 15.30 30.98 -2.86
C LEU A 366 15.63 32.44 -2.52
N ARG A 367 15.13 33.38 -3.35
CA ARG A 367 15.50 34.81 -3.27
C ARG A 367 15.34 35.44 -1.88
N HIS A 368 14.34 35.03 -1.11
CA HIS A 368 14.10 35.56 0.25
C HIS A 368 15.09 35.05 1.31
N PHE A 369 15.77 33.93 1.07
CA PHE A 369 16.66 33.28 2.06
C PHE A 369 18.14 33.32 1.70
N ALA A 370 18.47 33.92 0.54
CA ALA A 370 19.78 33.81 -0.08
C ALA A 370 20.95 34.34 0.77
N LEU A 371 20.77 35.36 1.61
CA LEU A 371 21.88 35.96 2.37
C LEU A 371 22.34 35.05 3.52
N HIS A 372 21.45 34.72 4.46
CA HIS A 372 21.74 33.84 5.60
C HIS A 372 22.14 32.43 5.16
N ALA A 373 21.49 31.87 4.13
CA ALA A 373 21.87 30.58 3.58
C ALA A 373 23.30 30.61 3.01
N ARG A 374 23.71 31.70 2.35
CA ARG A 374 25.08 31.86 1.83
C ARG A 374 26.11 31.99 2.94
N GLU A 375 25.79 32.67 4.04
CA GLU A 375 26.68 32.77 5.22
C GLU A 375 26.93 31.39 5.84
N LYS A 376 25.90 30.60 6.07
CA LYS A 376 26.04 29.22 6.59
C LYS A 376 26.84 28.30 5.65
N VAL A 377 26.61 28.42 4.34
CA VAL A 377 27.40 27.69 3.34
C VAL A 377 28.86 28.18 3.32
N ALA A 378 29.11 29.47 3.55
CA ALA A 378 30.46 30.03 3.62
C ALA A 378 31.20 29.60 4.88
N GLU A 379 30.57 29.67 6.07
CA GLU A 379 31.10 29.16 7.35
C GLU A 379 31.58 27.70 7.19
N PHE A 380 30.77 26.87 6.54
CA PHE A 380 31.16 25.48 6.28
C PHE A 380 32.31 25.34 5.28
N ARG A 381 32.32 26.11 4.19
CA ARG A 381 33.43 26.10 3.22
C ARG A 381 34.74 26.51 3.89
N GLU A 382 34.71 27.49 4.79
CA GLU A 382 35.88 27.89 5.58
C GLU A 382 36.32 26.78 6.54
N PHE A 383 35.38 26.10 7.22
CA PHE A 383 35.67 24.94 8.06
C PHE A 383 36.38 23.82 7.27
N LEU A 384 35.87 23.46 6.08
CA LEU A 384 36.51 22.46 5.21
C LEU A 384 37.91 22.89 4.75
N ASN A 385 38.08 24.17 4.42
CA ASN A 385 39.37 24.74 4.05
C ASN A 385 40.37 24.79 5.24
N GLY A 386 39.88 24.92 6.46
CA GLY A 386 40.68 24.83 7.69
C GLY A 386 41.14 23.41 7.99
N GLN A 387 40.26 22.41 7.80
CA GLN A 387 40.58 20.99 7.97
C GLN A 387 41.64 20.50 6.97
N THR A 388 41.53 20.89 5.69
CA THR A 388 42.53 20.58 4.66
C THR A 388 43.89 21.25 4.90
N LYS A 389 43.91 22.45 5.50
CA LYS A 389 45.16 23.12 5.90
C LYS A 389 45.84 22.48 7.12
N CYS A 390 45.09 21.92 8.07
CA CYS A 390 45.65 21.19 9.21
C CYS A 390 46.21 19.80 8.83
N GLY A 391 45.64 19.13 7.82
CA GLY A 391 46.13 17.83 7.35
C GLY A 391 47.45 17.86 6.55
N ALA A 392 47.92 19.04 6.12
CA ALA A 392 49.12 19.18 5.31
C ALA A 392 50.44 19.33 6.12
N LYS A 393 50.38 19.28 7.45
CA LYS A 393 51.57 19.29 8.31
C LYS A 393 51.69 17.96 9.04
N HIS A 394 52.35 16.98 8.42
CA HIS A 394 53.34 16.05 9.01
C HIS A 394 53.50 14.80 8.14
N VAL A 395 54.35 14.88 7.12
CA VAL A 395 55.24 13.76 6.75
C VAL A 395 56.60 14.38 6.42
N ARG A 396 57.38 14.73 7.45
CA ARG A 396 58.83 14.80 7.30
C ARG A 396 59.35 13.39 7.51
N LEU A 397 59.75 12.77 6.41
CA LEU A 397 60.70 11.66 6.40
C LEU A 397 61.93 12.08 7.22
N ALA A 398 62.12 11.45 8.38
CA ALA A 398 63.41 11.36 9.05
C ALA A 398 63.76 9.89 9.08
N GLY A 399 64.77 9.53 8.28
CA GLY A 399 65.33 8.20 8.27
C GLY A 399 66.40 8.00 9.35
N ILE A 400 66.69 6.71 9.53
CA ILE A 400 67.95 6.07 9.94
C ILE A 400 68.32 6.16 11.43
N GLY A 401 68.46 4.97 12.01
CA GLY A 401 69.02 4.66 13.32
C GLY A 401 68.71 3.23 13.70
#